data_AF-A0A3M1Q2B1-F1
#
_entry.id   AF-A0A3M1Q2B1-F1
#
_cell.length_a   1.000
_cell.length_b   1.000
_cell.length_c   1.000
_cell.angle_alpha   90.00
_cell.angle_beta   90.00
_cell.angle_gamma   90.00
#
_symmetry.space_group_name_H-M   'P 1'
#
loop_
_entity.id
_entity.type
_entity.pdbx_description
1 polymer ?
#
loop_
_entity_poly.entity_id
_entity_poly.type
_entity_poly.pdbx_seq_one_letter_code
_entity_poly.pdbx_strand_id
1 'polypeptide(L)' 'MRTIVTIPEDLAARLDAVARRRGISRAEAIRHAIRIYLSSEAKEQRSMFGAWRGRGIRDGLEWQRRLREEWDD' A
#
# COMPACT_ATOMS: atom_id res chain seq x y z
N MET A 1 12.46 -3.03 15.86
CA MET A 1 11.97 -2.01 16.82
C MET A 1 11.01 -2.67 17.81
N ARG A 2 11.02 -2.27 19.09
CA ARG A 2 10.08 -2.75 20.10
C ARG A 2 9.18 -1.59 20.53
N THR A 3 7.88 -1.83 20.60
CA THR A 3 6.87 -0.85 21.01
C THR A 3 5.96 -1.49 22.05
N ILE A 4 5.53 -0.71 23.04
CA ILE A 4 4.52 -1.13 24.02
C ILE A 4 3.19 -0.52 23.58
N VAL A 5 2.17 -1.34 23.44
CA VAL A 5 0.82 -0.92 23.07
C VAL A 5 -0.19 -1.54 24.03
N THR A 6 -1.21 -0.78 24.38
CA THR A 6 -2.31 -1.26 25.22
C THR A 6 -3.44 -1.72 24.32
N ILE A 7 -3.91 -2.95 24.53
CA ILE A 7 -4.98 -3.56 23.74
C ILE A 7 -6.09 -3.99 24.73
N PRO A 8 -7.37 -3.72 24.41
CA PRO A 8 -8.49 -4.25 25.18
C PRO A 8 -8.42 -5.77 25.40
N GLU A 9 -8.82 -6.23 26.57
CA GLU A 9 -8.68 -7.63 26.98
C GLU A 9 -9.47 -8.60 26.08
N ASP A 10 -10.66 -8.19 25.63
CA ASP A 10 -11.49 -8.95 24.71
C ASP A 10 -10.80 -9.17 23.35
N LEU A 11 -10.11 -8.14 22.84
CA LEU A 11 -9.34 -8.23 21.60
C LEU A 11 -8.09 -9.09 21.78
N ALA A 12 -7.41 -9.00 22.93
CA ALA A 12 -6.26 -9.84 23.25
C ALA A 12 -6.66 -11.33 23.31
N ALA A 13 -7.78 -11.65 23.97
CA ALA A 13 -8.30 -13.01 24.05
C ALA A 13 -8.66 -13.60 22.68
N ARG A 14 -9.28 -12.79 21.80
CA ARG A 14 -9.59 -13.18 20.42
C ARG A 14 -8.32 -13.43 19.60
N LEU A 15 -7.31 -12.57 19.75
CA LEU A 15 -6.03 -12.74 19.08
C LEU A 15 -5.32 -14.03 19.51
N ASP A 16 -5.37 -14.36 20.80
CA ASP A 16 -4.80 -15.60 21.32
C ASP A 16 -5.47 -16.85 20.77
N ALA A 17 -6.80 -16.82 20.64
CA ALA A 17 -7.52 -17.91 20.00
C ALA A 17 -7.10 -18.09 18.53
N VAL A 18 -6.82 -17.00 17.81
CA VAL A 18 -6.28 -17.06 16.44
C VAL A 18 -4.86 -17.61 16.43
N ALA A 19 -3.99 -17.15 17.33
CA ALA A 19 -2.61 -17.59 17.43
C ALA A 19 -2.52 -19.10 17.73
N ARG A 20 -3.31 -19.60 18.69
CA ARG A 20 -3.42 -21.02 19.02
C ARG A 20 -3.90 -21.85 17.84
N ARG A 21 -4.99 -21.44 17.18
CA ARG A 21 -5.54 -22.16 16.01
C ARG A 21 -4.55 -22.25 14.85
N ARG A 22 -3.65 -21.27 14.72
CA ARG A 22 -2.64 -21.23 13.66
C ARG A 22 -1.28 -21.80 14.06
N GLY A 23 -1.09 -22.18 15.33
CA GLY A 23 0.20 -22.67 15.83
C GLY A 23 1.32 -21.61 15.79
N ILE A 24 0.99 -20.32 15.98
CA ILE A 24 1.96 -19.22 15.94
C ILE A 24 2.03 -18.48 17.28
N SER A 25 3.10 -17.72 17.50
CA SER A 25 3.21 -16.85 18.67
C SER A 25 2.22 -15.67 18.59
N ARG A 26 1.81 -15.15 19.76
CA ARG A 26 1.00 -13.92 19.85
C ARG A 26 1.66 -12.76 19.09
N ALA A 27 2.97 -12.62 19.20
CA ALA A 27 3.74 -11.58 18.51
C ALA A 27 3.69 -11.73 16.97
N GLU A 28 3.71 -12.95 16.45
CA GLU A 28 3.51 -13.20 15.01
C GLU A 28 2.08 -12.85 14.59
N ALA A 29 1.07 -13.20 15.40
CA ALA A 29 -0.31 -12.85 15.11
C ALA A 29 -0.51 -11.32 15.02
N ILE A 30 0.12 -10.54 15.91
CA ILE A 30 0.13 -9.07 15.84
C ILE A 30 0.80 -8.59 14.55
N ARG A 31 2.01 -9.08 14.24
CA ARG A 31 2.74 -8.68 13.03
C ARG A 31 1.98 -9.02 11.76
N HIS A 32 1.30 -10.16 11.73
CA HIS A 32 0.43 -10.55 10.62
C HIS A 32 -0.80 -9.64 10.50
N ALA A 33 -1.46 -9.30 11.61
CA ALA A 33 -2.60 -8.37 11.61
C ALA A 33 -2.20 -6.97 11.09
N ILE A 34 -1.04 -6.45 11.52
CA ILE A 34 -0.50 -5.17 11.04
C ILE A 34 -0.25 -5.22 9.53
N ARG A 35 0.36 -6.30 9.02
CA ARG A 35 0.57 -6.49 7.58
C ARG A 35 -0.73 -6.44 6.80
N ILE A 36 -1.75 -7.17 7.24
CA ILE A 36 -3.07 -7.17 6.57
C ILE A 36 -3.68 -5.77 6.58
N TYR A 37 -3.67 -5.10 7.73
CA TYR A 37 -4.23 -3.76 7.86
C TYR A 37 -3.52 -2.76 6.94
N LEU A 38 -2.19 -2.76 6.92
CA LEU A 38 -1.44 -1.86 6.03
C LEU A 38 -1.65 -2.19 4.54
N SER A 39 -1.80 -3.47 4.19
CA SER A 39 -2.14 -3.87 2.82
C SER A 39 -3.56 -3.45 2.42
N SER A 40 -4.53 -3.43 3.34
CA SER A 40 -5.87 -2.93 3.04
C SER A 40 -5.94 -1.41 2.97
N GLU A 41 -5.11 -0.71 3.76
CA GLU A 41 -5.01 0.76 3.76
C GLU A 41 -4.12 1.30 2.63
N ALA A 42 -3.33 0.43 2.00
CA ALA A 42 -2.69 0.75 0.74
C ALA A 42 -3.77 0.92 -0.33
N LYS A 43 -4.42 2.10 -0.35
CA LYS A 43 -5.13 2.62 -1.52
C LYS A 43 -4.22 2.30 -2.68
N GLU A 44 -4.76 1.54 -3.64
CA GLU A 44 -4.14 1.27 -4.92
C GLU A 44 -3.39 2.54 -5.34
N GLN A 45 -2.08 2.60 -5.11
CA GLN A 45 -1.23 3.54 -5.81
C GLN A 45 -1.18 2.92 -7.20
N ARG A 46 -2.30 3.10 -7.90
CA ARG A 46 -2.53 2.66 -9.26
C ARG A 46 -1.31 3.19 -9.99
N SER A 47 -0.45 2.24 -10.34
CA SER A 47 0.88 2.46 -10.88
C SER A 47 0.90 3.72 -11.74
N MET A 48 1.30 4.86 -11.16
CA MET A 48 1.47 6.09 -11.94
C MET A 48 2.63 5.88 -12.94
N PHE A 49 3.51 4.93 -12.64
CA PHE A 49 4.39 4.30 -13.62
C PHE A 49 3.56 3.65 -14.74
N GLY A 50 3.53 4.31 -15.90
CA GLY A 50 2.83 3.83 -17.08
C GLY A 50 1.38 4.30 -17.24
N ALA A 51 0.90 5.26 -16.43
CA ALA A 51 -0.41 5.90 -16.64
C ALA A 51 -0.56 6.53 -18.05
N TRP A 52 0.57 6.84 -18.70
CA TRP A 52 0.65 7.38 -20.05
C TRP A 52 0.71 6.32 -21.16
N ARG A 53 0.90 5.03 -20.81
CA ARG A 53 1.11 3.94 -21.78
C ARG A 53 -0.12 3.73 -22.69
N GLY A 54 -1.31 4.09 -22.21
CA GLY A 54 -2.57 4.04 -22.99
C GLY A 54 -2.90 5.31 -23.80
N ARG A 55 -2.11 6.38 -23.67
CA ARG A 55 -2.38 7.67 -24.33
C ARG A 55 -1.70 7.81 -25.70
N GLY A 56 -1.03 6.76 -26.18
CA GLY A 56 -0.34 6.76 -27.47
C GLY A 56 0.91 7.65 -27.56
N ILE A 57 1.33 8.27 -26.45
CA ILE A 57 2.55 9.08 -26.37
C ILE A 57 3.76 8.15 -26.32
N ARG A 58 4.41 7.99 -27.47
CA ARG A 58 5.61 7.14 -27.64
C ARG A 58 6.90 7.89 -27.34
N ASP A 59 6.89 9.20 -27.57
CA ASP A 59 7.99 10.12 -27.31
C ASP A 59 7.49 11.33 -26.49
N GLY A 60 8.06 11.49 -25.30
CA GLY A 60 7.71 12.60 -24.41
C GLY A 60 8.24 13.96 -24.88
N LEU A 61 9.34 13.96 -25.65
CA LEU A 61 9.96 15.18 -26.17
C LEU A 61 9.18 15.75 -27.35
N GLU A 62 8.72 14.89 -28.26
CA GLU A 62 7.82 15.29 -29.35
C GLU A 62 6.51 15.87 -28.81
N TRP A 63 5.93 15.20 -27.80
CA TRP A 63 4.72 15.67 -27.14
C TRP A 63 4.90 17.03 -26.47
N GLN A 64 6.02 17.23 -25.77
CA GLN A 64 6.34 18.51 -25.14
C GLN A 64 6.52 19.63 -26.18
N ARG A 65 7.17 19.35 -27.32
CA ARG A 65 7.35 20.33 -28.40
C ARG A 65 6.02 20.76 -29.01
N ARG A 66 5.15 19.80 -29.34
CA ARG A 66 3.80 20.09 -29.86
C ARG A 66 2.95 20.93 -28.91
N LEU A 67 3.04 20.68 -27.60
CA LEU A 67 2.35 21.48 -26.59
C LEU A 67 2.89 22.91 -26.47
N ARG A 68 4.11 23.17 -26.92
CA ARG A 68 4.80 24.46 -26.77
C ARG A 68 4.90 25.26 -28.05
N GLU A 69 4.56 24.67 -29.19
CA GLU A 69 4.48 25.35 -30.49
C GLU A 69 3.56 26.57 -30.45
N GLU A 70 2.53 26.57 -29.59
CA GLU A 70 1.60 27.68 -29.41
C GLU A 70 2.18 28.88 -28.63
N TRP A 71 3.42 28.80 -28.11
CA TRP A 71 4.07 29.88 -27.37
C TRP A 71 5.19 30.58 -28.17
N ASP A 72 5.45 30.14 -29.40
CA ASP A 72 6.49 30.68 -30.27
C ASP A 72 5.96 31.80 -31.22
N ASP A 73 4.74 32.31 -31.00
CA ASP A 73 4.16 33.53 -31.61
C ASP A 73 3.91 34.63 -30.56
#